data_AF-A0A449BWI1-F1
#
_entry.id   AF-A0A449BWI1-F1
#
_cell.length_a   1.000
_cell.length_b   1.000
_cell.length_c   1.000
_cell.angle_alpha   90.00
_cell.angle_beta   90.00
_cell.angle_gamma   90.00
#
_symmetry.space_group_name_H-M   'P 1'
#
loop_
_entity.id
_entity.type
_entity.pdbx_description
1 polymer ?
#
loop_
_entity_poly.entity_id
_entity_poly.type
_entity_poly.pdbx_seq_one_letter_code
_entity_poly.pdbx_strand_id
1 'polypeptide(L)'
;MMDIHDDNIDTCQSEMAYISDADSDDLRKKDPKQYVSYECGHILFSSSFQLLMPIIFSLYCKFYYMSIIDICLFLTSIIHWRKPELGIRRNIDMFMVLINTITKGLFAFTSSSLCVFIYACGIITTASLYWIGQKLHNNKYGTLFHLTMHSCGIFGVLNLYYFSRELSIDII
;
A
#
# COMPACT_ATOMS: atom_id res chain seq x y z
N MET A 1 61.36 1.55 -20.98
CA MET A 1 60.29 0.65 -21.44
C MET A 1 59.15 0.85 -20.45
N MET A 2 58.05 1.39 -20.96
CA MET A 2 56.96 2.02 -20.23
C MET A 2 55.78 1.06 -20.38
N ASP A 3 55.38 0.37 -19.32
CA ASP A 3 54.16 -0.43 -19.31
C ASP A 3 53.16 0.26 -18.39
N ILE A 4 52.34 1.10 -19.02
CA ILE A 4 51.11 1.65 -18.47
C ILE A 4 50.13 0.48 -18.47
N HIS A 5 49.81 -0.05 -17.30
CA HIS A 5 48.72 -1.00 -17.16
C HIS A 5 47.40 -0.24 -17.31
N ASP A 6 46.68 -0.55 -18.39
CA ASP A 6 45.35 -0.06 -18.71
C ASP A 6 44.40 -0.22 -17.53
N ASP A 7 43.83 0.90 -17.10
CA ASP A 7 42.71 1.00 -16.17
C ASP A 7 41.52 0.27 -16.79
N ASN A 8 41.22 -0.91 -16.26
CA ASN A 8 40.08 -1.71 -16.66
C ASN A 8 38.81 -1.08 -16.08
N ILE A 9 38.30 -0.09 -16.82
CA ILE A 9 36.93 0.37 -16.97
C ILE A 9 35.98 -0.20 -15.92
N ASP A 10 35.65 0.63 -14.93
CA ASP A 10 34.48 0.47 -14.06
C ASP A 10 33.24 0.31 -14.93
N THR A 11 32.88 -0.93 -15.22
CA THR A 11 31.54 -1.28 -15.68
C THR A 11 30.60 -0.92 -14.54
N CYS A 12 30.02 0.29 -14.62
CA CYS A 12 28.80 0.68 -13.94
C CYS A 12 27.64 -0.16 -14.52
N GLN A 13 27.69 -1.47 -14.30
CA GLN A 13 26.55 -2.33 -14.45
C GLN A 13 25.67 -2.07 -13.25
N SER A 14 24.61 -1.30 -13.52
CA SER A 14 23.36 -1.29 -12.75
C SER A 14 22.87 -2.73 -12.57
N GLU A 15 23.45 -3.45 -11.62
CA GLU A 15 22.86 -4.64 -11.05
C GLU A 15 21.60 -4.17 -10.31
N MET A 16 20.45 -4.21 -11.00
CA MET A 16 19.22 -4.53 -10.28
C MET A 16 19.46 -5.91 -9.70
N ALA A 17 19.99 -5.96 -8.47
CA ALA A 17 20.24 -7.18 -7.74
C ALA A 17 18.94 -7.98 -7.72
N TYR A 18 18.90 -9.04 -8.53
CA TYR A 18 17.75 -9.90 -8.65
C TYR A 18 17.77 -10.81 -7.42
N ILE A 19 17.24 -10.32 -6.29
CA ILE A 19 17.25 -11.08 -5.04
C ILE A 19 16.37 -12.33 -5.20
N SER A 20 16.99 -13.50 -4.99
CA SER A 20 16.34 -14.80 -5.05
C SER A 20 15.57 -15.10 -3.76
N ASP A 21 14.53 -15.93 -3.87
CA ASP A 21 13.66 -16.36 -2.76
C ASP A 21 14.43 -16.99 -1.58
N ALA A 22 15.67 -17.46 -1.79
CA ALA A 22 16.51 -18.01 -0.73
C ALA A 22 16.95 -16.96 0.31
N ASP A 23 17.02 -15.69 -0.07
CA ASP A 23 17.55 -14.61 0.78
C ASP A 23 16.55 -14.16 1.86
N SER A 24 15.24 -14.31 1.60
CA SER A 24 14.18 -13.97 2.57
C SER A 24 14.01 -15.01 3.68
N ASP A 25 14.18 -16.29 3.37
CA ASP A 25 14.12 -17.38 4.35
C ASP A 25 15.32 -17.32 5.32
N ASP A 26 16.50 -16.93 4.83
CA ASP A 26 17.69 -16.74 5.67
C ASP A 26 17.61 -15.48 6.56
N LEU A 27 16.95 -14.41 6.09
CA LEU A 27 16.66 -13.23 6.93
C LEU A 27 15.78 -13.57 8.14
N ARG A 28 14.75 -14.41 7.95
CA ARG A 28 13.84 -14.81 9.03
C ARG A 28 14.49 -15.75 10.05
N LYS A 29 15.45 -16.58 9.63
CA LYS A 29 16.29 -17.37 10.56
C LYS A 29 17.16 -16.47 11.44
N LYS A 30 17.57 -15.30 10.93
CA LYS A 30 18.46 -14.35 11.62
C LYS A 30 17.70 -13.40 12.56
N ASP A 31 16.52 -12.90 12.16
CA ASP A 31 15.61 -12.15 13.02
C ASP A 31 14.14 -12.54 12.74
N PRO A 32 13.45 -13.23 13.67
CA PRO A 32 12.08 -13.69 13.47
C PRO A 32 11.06 -12.55 13.35
N LYS A 33 11.42 -11.31 13.70
CA LYS A 33 10.53 -10.14 13.59
C LYS A 33 10.59 -9.49 12.20
N GLN A 34 11.68 -9.69 11.46
CA GLN A 34 11.83 -9.20 10.11
C GLN A 34 11.23 -10.21 9.13
N TYR A 35 10.26 -9.75 8.33
CA TYR A 35 9.50 -10.62 7.42
C TYR A 35 9.53 -10.16 5.96
N VAL A 36 10.33 -9.13 5.66
CA VAL A 36 10.51 -8.56 4.32
C VAL A 36 11.99 -8.23 4.12
N SER A 37 12.50 -8.42 2.89
CA SER A 37 13.86 -8.02 2.53
C SER A 37 14.02 -6.48 2.58
N TYR A 38 15.26 -6.02 2.67
CA TYR A 38 15.58 -4.59 2.76
C TYR A 38 15.01 -3.80 1.56
N GLU A 39 15.24 -4.28 0.34
CA GLU A 39 14.75 -3.64 -0.89
C GLU A 39 13.22 -3.59 -0.95
N CYS A 40 12.56 -4.71 -0.64
CA CYS A 40 11.10 -4.76 -0.59
C CYS A 40 10.54 -3.81 0.48
N GLY A 41 11.20 -3.70 1.63
CA GLY A 41 10.84 -2.74 2.68
C GLY A 41 10.84 -1.28 2.18
N HIS A 42 11.83 -0.88 1.38
CA HIS A 42 11.90 0.46 0.78
C HIS A 42 10.79 0.72 -0.23
N ILE A 43 10.47 -0.28 -1.07
CA ILE A 43 9.36 -0.18 -2.03
C ILE A 43 8.04 -0.04 -1.28
N LEU A 44 7.83 -0.83 -0.23
CA LEU A 44 6.61 -0.79 0.58
C LEU A 44 6.48 0.55 1.33
N PHE A 45 7.56 1.06 1.89
CA PHE A 45 7.59 2.40 2.49
C PHE A 45 7.22 3.49 1.49
N SER A 46 7.80 3.44 0.29
CA SER A 46 7.48 4.39 -0.78
C SER A 46 6.02 4.28 -1.22
N SER A 47 5.45 3.06 -1.23
CA SER A 47 4.06 2.83 -1.59
C SER A 47 3.05 3.44 -0.61
N SER A 48 3.42 3.66 0.66
CA SER A 48 2.56 4.36 1.63
C SER A 48 2.17 5.76 1.17
N PHE A 49 3.00 6.44 0.37
CA PHE A 49 2.70 7.78 -0.15
C PHE A 49 1.58 7.80 -1.19
N GLN A 50 1.21 6.64 -1.75
CA GLN A 50 0.02 6.55 -2.61
C GLN A 50 -1.26 6.94 -1.83
N LEU A 51 -1.27 6.76 -0.51
CA LEU A 51 -2.39 7.15 0.37
C LEU A 51 -2.61 8.67 0.42
N LEU A 52 -1.70 9.50 -0.09
CA LEU A 52 -1.94 10.94 -0.25
C LEU A 52 -3.04 11.23 -1.27
N MET A 53 -3.22 10.38 -2.28
CA MET A 53 -4.25 10.56 -3.32
C MET A 53 -5.67 10.62 -2.75
N PRO A 54 -6.15 9.63 -1.96
CA PRO A 54 -7.49 9.71 -1.37
C PRO A 54 -7.62 10.85 -0.34
N ILE A 55 -6.54 11.24 0.36
CA ILE A 55 -6.55 12.41 1.26
C ILE A 55 -6.84 13.70 0.47
N ILE A 56 -6.05 13.96 -0.58
CA ILE A 56 -6.21 15.17 -1.40
C ILE A 56 -7.58 15.18 -2.08
N PHE A 57 -8.02 14.02 -2.60
CA PHE A 57 -9.28 13.94 -3.31
C PHE A 57 -10.50 14.08 -2.39
N SER A 58 -10.47 13.50 -1.18
CA SER A 58 -11.53 13.71 -0.19
C SER A 58 -11.62 15.17 0.25
N LEU A 59 -10.48 15.86 0.42
CA LEU A 59 -10.46 17.31 0.69
C LEU A 59 -11.07 18.11 -0.47
N TYR A 60 -10.72 17.77 -1.71
CA TYR A 60 -11.30 18.39 -2.92
C TYR A 60 -12.83 18.19 -2.98
N CYS A 61 -13.34 17.03 -2.57
CA CYS A 61 -14.75 16.73 -2.47
C CYS A 61 -15.43 17.24 -1.18
N LYS A 62 -14.69 17.95 -0.31
CA LYS A 62 -15.16 18.46 0.99
C LYS A 62 -15.61 17.37 1.98
N PHE A 63 -15.13 16.15 1.82
CA PHE A 63 -15.36 15.03 2.75
C PHE A 63 -14.32 15.04 3.89
N TYR A 64 -14.30 16.09 4.71
CA TYR A 64 -13.26 16.32 5.71
C TYR A 64 -13.07 15.18 6.71
N TYR A 65 -14.17 14.55 7.15
CA TYR A 65 -14.10 13.41 8.06
C TYR A 65 -13.36 12.22 7.43
N MET A 66 -13.59 11.96 6.13
CA MET A 66 -12.86 10.93 5.40
C MET A 66 -11.37 11.24 5.30
N SER A 67 -11.04 12.51 5.04
CA SER A 67 -9.64 12.96 4.97
C SER A 67 -8.90 12.72 6.29
N ILE A 68 -9.53 12.99 7.44
CA ILE A 68 -8.92 12.75 8.76
C ILE A 68 -8.61 11.25 8.93
N ILE A 69 -9.55 10.39 8.58
CA ILE A 69 -9.38 8.93 8.69
C ILE A 69 -8.30 8.41 7.74
N ASP A 70 -8.21 8.95 6.51
CA ASP A 70 -7.14 8.62 5.57
C ASP A 70 -5.77 9.14 6.02
N ILE A 71 -5.69 10.32 6.66
CA ILE A 71 -4.46 10.85 7.27
C ILE A 71 -3.98 9.92 8.39
N CYS A 72 -4.87 9.47 9.27
CA CYS A 72 -4.50 8.53 10.32
C CYS A 72 -3.93 7.23 9.72
N LEU A 73 -4.58 6.67 8.69
CA LEU A 73 -4.09 5.48 8.00
C LEU A 73 -2.72 5.71 7.33
N PHE A 74 -2.52 6.86 6.69
CA PHE A 74 -1.25 7.23 6.09
C PHE A 74 -0.12 7.29 7.14
N LEU A 75 -0.37 7.93 8.28
CA LEU A 75 0.61 8.04 9.36
C LEU A 75 0.96 6.67 9.95
N THR A 76 -0.03 5.82 10.23
CA THR A 76 0.24 4.46 10.75
C THR A 76 1.01 3.61 9.75
N SER A 77 0.71 3.76 8.46
CA SER A 77 1.39 3.05 7.37
C SER A 77 2.86 3.46 7.27
N ILE A 78 3.16 4.76 7.28
CA ILE A 78 4.54 5.28 7.28
C ILE A 78 5.32 4.79 8.51
N ILE A 79 4.70 4.86 9.69
CA ILE A 79 5.35 4.45 10.95
C ILE A 79 5.71 2.96 10.93
N HIS A 80 4.84 2.12 10.38
CA HIS A 80 5.09 0.68 10.21
C HIS A 80 6.17 0.43 9.16
N TRP A 81 5.98 0.93 7.93
CA TRP A 81 6.88 0.60 6.82
C TRP A 81 8.26 1.24 6.90
N ARG A 82 8.44 2.30 7.72
CA ARG A 82 9.78 2.83 8.03
C ARG A 82 10.68 1.78 8.67
N LYS A 83 10.11 0.84 9.42
CA LYS A 83 10.83 -0.30 10.00
C LYS A 83 9.89 -1.51 10.06
N PRO A 84 9.80 -2.29 8.96
CA PRO A 84 8.80 -3.32 8.76
C PRO A 84 9.07 -4.54 9.64
N GLU A 85 8.55 -4.49 10.87
CA GLU A 85 8.64 -5.55 11.86
C GLU A 85 7.24 -6.03 12.23
N LEU A 86 7.12 -7.33 12.50
CA LEU A 86 5.91 -7.85 13.16
C LEU A 86 5.79 -7.28 14.58
N GLY A 87 4.56 -7.06 15.03
CA GLY A 87 4.26 -6.60 16.39
C GLY A 87 3.28 -5.44 16.45
N ILE A 88 3.41 -4.59 17.47
CA ILE A 88 2.42 -3.55 17.81
C ILE A 88 2.22 -2.56 16.66
N ARG A 89 3.28 -2.11 15.99
CA ARG A 89 3.17 -1.14 14.87
C ARG A 89 2.35 -1.70 13.72
N ARG A 90 2.61 -2.95 13.33
CA ARG A 90 1.82 -3.66 12.33
C ARG A 90 0.37 -3.83 12.76
N ASN A 91 0.12 -4.16 14.02
CA ASN A 91 -1.23 -4.31 14.54
C ASN A 91 -2.02 -3.00 14.51
N ILE A 92 -1.39 -1.88 14.87
CA ILE A 92 -2.00 -0.55 14.80
C ILE A 92 -2.32 -0.18 13.34
N ASP A 93 -1.38 -0.39 12.42
CA ASP A 93 -1.59 -0.15 10.99
C ASP A 93 -2.78 -0.95 10.44
N MET A 94 -2.83 -2.26 10.72
CA MET A 94 -3.94 -3.12 10.31
C MET A 94 -5.28 -2.75 10.97
N PHE A 95 -5.25 -2.32 12.22
CA PHE A 95 -6.45 -1.81 12.90
C PHE A 95 -6.96 -0.52 12.25
N MET A 96 -6.05 0.37 11.84
CA MET A 96 -6.42 1.58 11.13
C MET A 96 -6.98 1.29 9.74
N VAL A 97 -6.46 0.28 9.03
CA VAL A 97 -7.06 -0.24 7.78
C VAL A 97 -8.50 -0.70 8.02
N LEU A 98 -8.77 -1.41 9.11
CA LEU A 98 -10.12 -1.87 9.46
C LEU A 98 -11.07 -0.69 9.74
N ILE A 99 -10.65 0.29 10.55
CA ILE A 99 -11.45 1.50 10.83
C ILE A 99 -11.75 2.24 9.53
N ASN A 100 -10.73 2.44 8.68
CA ASN A 100 -10.86 3.12 7.40
C ASN A 100 -11.85 2.39 6.48
N THR A 101 -11.76 1.06 6.43
CA THR A 101 -12.67 0.20 5.67
C THR A 101 -14.12 0.31 6.15
N ILE A 102 -14.36 0.16 7.46
CA ILE A 102 -15.71 0.27 8.05
C ILE A 102 -16.30 1.65 7.78
N THR A 103 -15.50 2.71 7.96
CA THR A 103 -15.93 4.09 7.75
C THR A 103 -16.36 4.33 6.29
N LYS A 104 -15.57 3.83 5.33
CA LYS A 104 -15.91 3.91 3.91
C LYS A 104 -17.12 3.07 3.53
N GLY A 105 -17.30 1.92 4.18
CA GLY A 105 -18.49 1.11 4.04
C GLY A 105 -19.73 1.86 4.48
N LEU A 106 -19.74 2.39 5.71
CA LEU A 106 -20.85 3.20 6.23
C LEU A 106 -21.19 4.36 5.30
N PHE A 107 -20.16 5.09 4.84
CA PHE A 107 -20.33 6.17 3.87
C PHE A 107 -21.01 5.70 2.58
N ALA A 108 -20.52 4.61 1.98
CA ALA A 108 -21.10 4.06 0.77
C ALA A 108 -22.58 3.67 0.95
N PHE A 109 -22.92 3.03 2.07
CA PHE A 109 -24.30 2.65 2.42
C PHE A 109 -25.24 3.83 2.64
N THR A 110 -24.70 4.98 3.04
CA THR A 110 -25.49 6.21 3.20
C THR A 110 -25.58 7.07 1.94
N SER A 111 -24.72 6.83 0.94
CA SER A 111 -24.67 7.64 -0.28
C SER A 111 -25.61 7.15 -1.38
N SER A 112 -25.38 5.96 -1.94
CA SER A 112 -26.22 5.41 -3.02
C SER A 112 -25.95 3.92 -3.27
N SER A 113 -26.86 3.22 -3.95
CA SER A 113 -26.67 1.81 -4.34
C SER A 113 -25.45 1.61 -5.24
N LEU A 114 -25.15 2.57 -6.13
CA LEU A 114 -23.93 2.55 -6.94
C LEU A 114 -22.68 2.66 -6.08
N CYS A 115 -22.68 3.53 -5.06
CA CYS A 115 -21.57 3.64 -4.11
C CYS A 115 -21.34 2.34 -3.34
N VAL A 116 -22.42 1.67 -2.90
CA VAL A 116 -22.34 0.35 -2.26
C VAL A 116 -21.72 -0.69 -3.19
N PHE A 117 -22.13 -0.72 -4.46
CA PHE A 117 -21.56 -1.62 -5.46
C PHE A 117 -20.05 -1.38 -5.66
N ILE A 118 -19.65 -0.12 -5.85
CA ILE A 118 -18.23 0.27 -5.99
C ILE A 118 -17.42 -0.17 -4.76
N TYR A 119 -17.94 0.09 -3.55
CA TYR A 119 -17.31 -0.31 -2.30
C TYR A 119 -17.17 -1.83 -2.20
N ALA A 120 -18.24 -2.59 -2.50
CA ALA A 120 -18.22 -4.05 -2.44
C ALA A 120 -17.19 -4.66 -3.40
N CYS A 121 -17.14 -4.19 -4.65
CA CYS A 121 -16.11 -4.59 -5.61
C CYS A 121 -14.71 -4.27 -5.09
N GLY A 122 -14.49 -3.05 -4.58
CA GLY A 122 -13.20 -2.64 -4.03
C GLY A 122 -12.73 -3.51 -2.86
N ILE A 123 -13.61 -3.84 -1.92
CA ILE A 123 -13.28 -4.70 -0.79
C ILE A 123 -12.99 -6.14 -1.21
N ILE A 124 -13.79 -6.71 -2.12
CA ILE A 124 -13.54 -8.07 -2.61
C ILE A 124 -12.18 -8.14 -3.31
N THR A 125 -11.87 -7.18 -4.18
CA THR A 125 -10.59 -7.12 -4.88
C THR A 125 -9.42 -6.94 -3.92
N THR A 126 -9.48 -5.98 -3.00
CA THR A 126 -8.39 -5.71 -2.05
C THR A 126 -8.18 -6.86 -1.07
N ALA A 127 -9.24 -7.48 -0.56
CA ALA A 127 -9.15 -8.65 0.32
C ALA A 127 -8.55 -9.87 -0.41
N SER A 128 -8.92 -10.08 -1.67
CA SER A 128 -8.36 -11.15 -2.50
C SER A 128 -6.86 -10.94 -2.75
N LEU A 129 -6.46 -9.72 -3.14
CA LEU A 129 -5.05 -9.36 -3.34
C LEU A 129 -4.24 -9.48 -2.04
N TYR A 130 -4.80 -9.07 -0.91
CA TYR A 130 -4.17 -9.24 0.41
C TYR A 130 -3.94 -10.72 0.72
N TRP A 131 -4.95 -11.58 0.53
CA TRP A 131 -4.85 -13.00 0.83
C TRP A 131 -3.81 -13.70 -0.05
N ILE A 132 -3.79 -13.39 -1.35
CA ILE A 132 -2.80 -13.93 -2.28
C ILE A 132 -1.40 -13.41 -1.93
N GLY A 133 -1.26 -12.10 -1.67
CA GLY A 133 0.01 -11.49 -1.28
C GLY A 133 0.58 -12.07 0.01
N GLN A 134 -0.28 -12.39 0.99
CA GLN A 134 0.14 -13.05 2.23
C GLN A 134 0.69 -14.46 2.00
N LYS A 135 0.15 -15.22 1.04
CA LYS A 135 0.72 -16.53 0.68
C LYS A 135 2.09 -16.41 0.01
N LEU A 136 2.38 -15.25 -0.57
CA LEU A 136 3.63 -14.96 -1.29
C LEU A 136 4.55 -13.99 -0.52
N HIS A 137 4.35 -13.82 0.79
CA HIS A 137 5.01 -12.77 1.58
C HIS A 137 6.54 -12.87 1.62
N ASN A 138 7.09 -14.06 1.42
CA ASN A 138 8.54 -14.30 1.40
C ASN A 138 9.20 -13.91 0.07
N ASN A 139 8.44 -13.47 -0.93
CA ASN A 139 8.95 -13.18 -2.26
C ASN A 139 8.60 -11.74 -2.68
N LYS A 140 9.36 -11.19 -3.62
CA LYS A 140 9.06 -9.92 -4.31
C LYS A 140 7.64 -9.86 -4.87
N TYR A 141 7.03 -11.01 -5.18
CA TYR A 141 5.62 -11.07 -5.57
C TYR A 141 4.69 -10.60 -4.46
N GLY A 142 4.96 -10.87 -3.18
CA GLY A 142 4.19 -10.34 -2.06
C GLY A 142 4.19 -8.80 -2.05
N THR A 143 5.34 -8.19 -2.31
CA THR A 143 5.47 -6.73 -2.48
C THR A 143 4.65 -6.22 -3.66
N LEU A 144 4.70 -6.90 -4.82
CA LEU A 144 3.91 -6.52 -6.00
C LEU A 144 2.40 -6.61 -5.74
N PHE A 145 1.93 -7.68 -5.07
CA PHE A 145 0.54 -7.82 -4.66
C PHE A 145 0.12 -6.72 -3.69
N HIS A 146 0.99 -6.31 -2.76
CA HIS A 146 0.74 -5.20 -1.86
C HIS A 146 0.58 -3.87 -2.61
N LEU A 147 1.48 -3.57 -3.56
CA LEU A 147 1.38 -2.36 -4.39
C LEU A 147 0.11 -2.36 -5.25
N THR A 148 -0.25 -3.52 -5.80
CA THR A 148 -1.46 -3.69 -6.60
C THR A 148 -2.70 -3.48 -5.72
N MET A 149 -2.69 -4.02 -4.51
CA MET A 149 -3.76 -3.82 -3.52
C MET A 149 -3.94 -2.33 -3.19
N HIS A 150 -2.85 -1.58 -2.97
CA HIS A 150 -2.92 -0.12 -2.79
C HIS A 150 -3.54 0.58 -4.01
N SER A 151 -3.05 0.26 -5.22
CA SER A 151 -3.53 0.88 -6.46
C SER A 151 -5.03 0.64 -6.69
N CYS A 152 -5.48 -0.61 -6.57
CA CYS A 152 -6.91 -0.96 -6.71
C CYS A 152 -7.76 -0.33 -5.60
N GLY A 153 -7.28 -0.37 -4.36
CA GLY A 153 -7.98 0.22 -3.22
C GLY A 153 -8.16 1.73 -3.37
N ILE A 154 -7.09 2.45 -3.73
CA ILE A 154 -7.13 3.89 -4.00
C ILE A 154 -8.09 4.20 -5.14
N PHE A 155 -7.99 3.48 -6.26
CA PHE A 155 -8.90 3.68 -7.39
C PHE A 155 -10.37 3.49 -6.97
N GLY A 156 -10.68 2.44 -6.20
CA GLY A 156 -12.04 2.23 -5.67
C GLY A 156 -12.51 3.37 -4.78
N VAL A 157 -11.64 3.89 -3.91
CA VAL A 157 -11.96 5.03 -3.02
C VAL A 157 -12.18 6.33 -3.80
N LEU A 158 -11.34 6.62 -4.79
CA LEU A 158 -11.50 7.80 -5.64
C LEU A 158 -12.84 7.74 -6.40
N ASN A 159 -13.19 6.58 -6.97
CA ASN A 159 -14.50 6.40 -7.62
C ASN A 159 -15.66 6.55 -6.64
N LEU A 160 -15.54 5.99 -5.43
CA LEU A 160 -16.54 6.14 -4.39
C LEU A 160 -16.80 7.62 -4.07
N TYR A 161 -15.74 8.43 -3.89
CA TYR A 161 -15.88 9.85 -3.63
C TYR A 161 -16.41 10.64 -4.83
N TYR A 162 -15.98 10.29 -6.05
CA TYR A 162 -16.46 10.93 -7.27
C TYR A 162 -17.96 10.73 -7.44
N PHE A 163 -18.43 9.48 -7.45
CA PHE A 163 -19.84 9.16 -7.65
C PHE A 163 -20.71 9.58 -6.47
N SER A 164 -20.19 9.52 -5.23
CA SER A 164 -20.94 10.06 -4.09
C SER A 164 -21.14 11.57 -4.20
N ARG A 165 -20.16 12.31 -4.74
CA ARG A 165 -20.29 13.76 -4.95
C ARG A 165 -21.23 14.08 -6.11
N GLU A 166 -21.06 13.41 -7.25
CA GLU A 166 -21.90 13.65 -8.44
C GLU A 166 -23.37 13.40 -8.13
N LEU A 167 -23.69 12.27 -7.48
CA LEU A 167 -25.08 11.93 -7.11
C LEU A 167 -25.63 12.81 -5.97
N SER A 168 -24.79 13.53 -5.23
CA SER A 168 -25.25 14.51 -4.24
C SER A 168 -25.72 15.82 -4.89
N ILE A 169 -25.30 16.10 -6.13
CA ILE A 169 -25.74 17.29 -6.88
C ILE A 169 -27.19 17.13 -7.34
N ASP A 170 -27.66 15.89 -7.55
CA ASP A 170 -29.02 15.59 -8.01
C ASP A 170 -30.10 15.65 -6.91
N ILE A 171 -29.74 15.96 -5.65
CA ILE A 171 -30.67 16.02 -4.49
C ILE A 171 -31.11 17.47 -4.16
N ILE A 172 -30.73 18.46 -4.98
CA ILE A 172 -31.15 19.87 -4.84
C ILE A 172 -32.34 20.16 -5.76
#